data_AF-A0A9D1SAW3-F1
#
_entry.id   AF-A0A9D1SAW3-F1
#
_cell.length_a   1.000
_cell.length_b   1.000
_cell.length_c   1.000
_cell.angle_alpha   90.00
_cell.angle_beta   90.00
_cell.angle_gamma   90.00
#
_symmetry.space_group_name_H-M   'P 1'
#
loop_
_entity.id
_entity.type
_entity.pdbx_description
1 polymer ?
#
loop_
_entity_poly.entity_id
_entity_poly.type
_entity_poly.pdbx_seq_one_letter_code
_entity_poly.pdbx_strand_id
1 'polypeptide(L)'
;MYVWVLLATFIAMLYAFNLSTREDMRSLYTVPQAESVVAKIVTQHRAARQYMKDHLPPDNGTTTISYYPGEIKIDDLQYYLPYGFERDSEYTSLIYCLDRESTNLSQAVPGCSATGASCCNDPKTVAYLVTFGCVPSRWRNIFTGKPDNDLLKAMERVVGAGSDFGYADKSDASRWAATETVKSTMAIRGREVTYTSIPQYIISNSLDGVGNKSFNKVCVNNKNCPYCLIYMTSYH
;
A
#
# COMPACT_ATOMS: atom_id res chain seq x y z
N MET A 1 -27.92 30.87 43.84
CA MET A 1 -28.23 29.74 42.93
C MET A 1 -27.76 29.96 41.48
N TYR A 2 -27.86 31.18 40.92
CA TYR A 2 -27.48 31.45 39.52
C TYR A 2 -25.98 31.47 39.20
N VAL A 3 -25.11 31.77 40.18
CA VAL A 3 -23.65 31.85 39.97
C VAL A 3 -23.05 30.49 39.57
N TRP A 4 -23.54 29.40 40.16
CA TRP A 4 -23.08 28.04 39.82
C TRP A 4 -23.45 27.62 38.39
N VAL A 5 -24.61 28.07 37.89
CA VAL A 5 -25.05 27.79 36.52
C VAL A 5 -24.19 28.55 35.50
N LEU A 6 -23.86 29.81 35.78
CA LEU A 6 -22.92 30.61 34.97
C LEU A 6 -21.51 30.02 34.96
N LEU A 7 -21.03 29.54 36.11
CA LEU A 7 -19.70 28.97 36.22
C LEU A 7 -19.60 27.60 35.51
N ALA A 8 -20.64 26.75 35.64
CA ALA A 8 -20.71 25.47 34.92
C ALA A 8 -20.78 25.65 33.40
N THR A 9 -21.56 26.63 32.92
CA THR A 9 -21.64 26.94 31.48
C THR A 9 -20.34 27.53 30.94
N PHE A 10 -19.63 28.35 31.73
CA PHE A 10 -18.33 28.88 31.33
C PHE A 10 -17.26 27.77 31.25
N ILE A 11 -17.23 26.86 32.22
CA ILE A 11 -16.33 25.68 32.19
C ILE A 11 -16.68 24.77 31.00
N ALA A 12 -17.97 24.53 30.75
CA ALA A 12 -18.41 23.73 29.61
C ALA A 12 -18.01 24.37 28.27
N MET A 13 -18.09 25.70 28.13
CA MET A 13 -17.60 26.41 26.96
C MET A 13 -16.08 26.31 26.82
N LEU A 14 -15.31 26.47 27.90
CA LEU A 14 -13.85 26.32 27.86
C LEU A 14 -13.43 24.90 27.48
N TYR A 15 -14.15 23.88 27.96
CA TYR A 15 -13.96 22.50 27.51
C TYR A 15 -14.35 22.33 26.04
N ALA A 16 -15.46 22.92 25.59
CA ALA A 16 -15.89 22.89 24.18
C ALA A 16 -14.85 23.52 23.23
N PHE A 17 -14.20 24.62 23.65
CA PHE A 17 -13.12 25.24 22.87
C PHE A 17 -11.83 24.39 22.85
N ASN A 18 -11.65 23.48 23.81
CA ASN A 18 -10.54 22.51 23.83
C ASN A 18 -10.89 21.16 23.17
N LEU A 19 -12.13 20.93 22.74
CA LEU A 19 -12.61 19.60 22.30
C LEU A 19 -12.38 19.29 20.81
N SER A 20 -11.80 20.23 20.04
CA SER A 20 -11.25 19.89 18.73
C SER A 20 -9.91 20.60 18.55
N THR A 21 -8.87 19.85 18.19
CA THR A 21 -7.64 20.48 17.72
C THR A 21 -8.03 21.36 16.54
N ARG A 22 -7.80 22.67 16.69
CA ARG A 22 -8.04 23.68 15.64
C ARG A 22 -7.47 23.12 14.33
N GLU A 23 -8.20 23.21 13.22
CA GLU A 23 -7.77 22.63 11.92
C GLU A 23 -6.34 23.04 11.53
N ASP A 24 -5.95 24.25 11.93
CA ASP A 24 -4.61 24.81 11.81
C ASP A 24 -3.54 23.97 12.54
N MET A 25 -3.78 23.65 13.83
CA MET A 25 -2.88 22.79 14.63
C MET A 25 -2.84 21.36 14.09
N ARG A 26 -3.98 20.84 13.60
CA ARG A 26 -4.05 19.53 12.93
C ARG A 26 -3.15 19.51 11.69
N SER A 27 -3.23 20.55 10.87
CA SER A 27 -2.39 20.70 9.67
C SER A 27 -0.88 20.83 9.98
N LEU A 28 -0.54 21.45 11.11
CA LEU A 28 0.85 21.70 11.52
C LEU A 28 1.51 20.54 12.28
N TYR A 29 0.74 19.71 12.98
CA TYR A 29 1.31 18.67 13.86
C TYR A 29 0.88 17.24 13.51
N THR A 30 -0.39 16.99 13.16
CA THR A 30 -0.85 15.61 12.92
C THR A 30 -0.60 15.17 11.49
N VAL A 31 -0.85 16.04 10.51
CA VAL A 31 -0.63 15.70 9.10
C VAL A 31 0.85 15.39 8.80
N PRO A 32 1.86 16.13 9.29
CA PRO A 32 3.26 15.77 9.09
C PRO A 32 3.64 14.41 9.71
N GLN A 33 3.00 14.03 10.82
CA GLN A 33 3.20 12.71 11.41
C GLN A 33 2.58 11.61 10.54
N ALA A 34 1.40 11.83 9.95
CA ALA A 34 0.82 10.93 8.97
C ALA A 34 1.65 10.85 7.68
N GLU A 35 2.20 11.97 7.22
CA GLU A 35 3.12 12.04 6.07
C GLU A 35 4.35 11.18 6.30
N SER A 36 4.89 11.13 7.52
CA SER A 36 6.02 10.25 7.85
C SER A 36 5.68 8.77 7.69
N VAL A 37 4.46 8.35 8.06
CA VAL A 37 3.99 6.96 7.89
C VAL A 37 3.85 6.60 6.41
N VAL A 38 3.24 7.50 5.64
CA VAL A 38 3.12 7.33 4.19
C VAL A 38 4.49 7.31 3.52
N ALA A 39 5.40 8.19 3.94
CA ALA A 39 6.75 8.25 3.41
C ALA A 39 7.51 6.94 3.63
N LYS A 40 7.30 6.24 4.76
CA LYS A 40 7.92 4.93 5.02
C LYS A 40 7.57 3.89 3.95
N ILE A 41 6.28 3.69 3.66
CA ILE A 41 5.86 2.73 2.62
C ILE A 41 6.28 3.17 1.21
N VAL A 42 6.22 4.46 0.92
CA VAL A 42 6.58 5.02 -0.39
C VAL A 42 8.08 4.89 -0.66
N THR A 43 8.93 5.18 0.32
CA THR A 43 10.38 5.07 0.19
C THR A 43 10.81 3.62 0.02
N GLN A 44 10.24 2.69 0.80
CA GLN A 44 10.48 1.26 0.62
C GLN A 44 10.02 0.76 -0.75
N HIS A 45 8.84 1.18 -1.22
CA HIS A 45 8.36 0.81 -2.55
C HIS A 45 9.27 1.36 -3.67
N ARG A 46 9.74 2.61 -3.54
CA ARG A 46 10.68 3.21 -4.50
C ARG A 46 12.03 2.50 -4.50
N ALA A 47 12.53 2.09 -3.33
CA ALA A 47 13.73 1.28 -3.22
C ALA A 47 13.55 -0.09 -3.90
N ALA A 48 12.44 -0.77 -3.64
CA ALA A 48 12.09 -2.03 -4.29
C ALA A 48 11.90 -1.90 -5.81
N ARG A 49 11.35 -0.77 -6.27
CA ARG A 49 11.26 -0.44 -7.69
C ARG A 49 12.63 -0.25 -8.32
N GLN A 50 13.55 0.43 -7.64
CA GLN A 50 14.92 0.58 -8.14
C GLN A 50 15.64 -0.77 -8.17
N TYR A 51 15.49 -1.59 -7.12
CA TYR A 51 15.98 -2.97 -7.11
C TYR A 51 15.49 -3.74 -8.34
N MET A 52 14.19 -3.72 -8.64
CA MET A 52 13.67 -4.43 -9.82
C MET A 52 14.25 -3.89 -11.13
N LYS A 53 14.40 -2.56 -11.27
CA LYS A 53 15.00 -1.95 -12.46
C LYS A 53 16.43 -2.43 -12.70
N ASP A 54 17.25 -2.46 -11.67
CA ASP A 54 18.64 -2.92 -11.78
C ASP A 54 18.73 -4.43 -12.11
N HIS A 55 17.64 -5.18 -11.95
CA HIS A 55 17.51 -6.59 -12.30
C HIS A 55 16.77 -6.82 -13.64
N LEU A 56 16.32 -5.76 -14.32
CA LEU A 56 15.75 -5.81 -15.67
C LEU A 56 16.87 -5.62 -16.72
N PRO A 57 16.77 -6.27 -17.89
CA PRO A 57 17.62 -5.96 -19.02
C PRO A 57 17.26 -4.58 -19.63
N PRO A 58 18.24 -3.79 -20.12
CA PRO A 58 19.67 -4.11 -20.21
C PRO A 58 20.48 -3.75 -18.95
N ASP A 59 19.87 -3.10 -17.96
CA ASP A 59 20.56 -2.51 -16.80
C ASP A 59 21.27 -3.58 -15.95
N ASN A 60 20.74 -4.80 -15.93
CA ASN A 60 21.34 -5.94 -15.24
C ASN A 60 22.57 -6.55 -15.93
N GLY A 61 22.98 -6.04 -17.10
CA GLY A 61 24.11 -6.54 -17.88
C GLY A 61 23.88 -7.89 -18.57
N THR A 62 22.64 -8.38 -18.59
CA THR A 62 22.22 -9.64 -19.24
C THR A 62 21.03 -9.41 -20.18
N THR A 63 20.59 -10.45 -20.88
CA THR A 63 19.41 -10.41 -21.77
C THR A 63 18.14 -10.95 -21.12
N THR A 64 18.20 -11.36 -19.85
CA THR A 64 17.09 -12.01 -19.14
C THR A 64 16.85 -11.36 -17.80
N ILE A 65 15.60 -11.35 -17.34
CA ILE A 65 15.25 -10.85 -16.00
C ILE A 65 15.91 -11.72 -14.91
N SER A 66 16.55 -11.08 -13.93
CA SER A 66 17.30 -11.77 -12.87
C SER A 66 16.58 -11.84 -11.52
N TYR A 67 15.47 -11.12 -11.33
CA TYR A 67 14.64 -11.24 -10.13
C TYR A 67 13.62 -12.37 -10.25
N TYR A 68 13.22 -12.96 -9.12
CA TYR A 68 12.20 -14.01 -9.02
C TYR A 68 10.99 -13.49 -8.23
N PRO A 69 9.79 -14.06 -8.43
CA PRO A 69 8.64 -13.73 -7.58
C PRO A 69 8.90 -14.17 -6.14
N GLY A 70 8.50 -13.33 -5.18
CA GLY A 70 8.77 -13.57 -3.77
C GLY A 70 8.87 -12.28 -2.95
N GLU A 71 9.24 -12.43 -1.67
CA GLU A 71 9.55 -11.29 -0.79
C GLU A 71 10.93 -10.73 -1.12
N ILE A 72 10.99 -9.41 -1.32
CA ILE A 72 12.27 -8.69 -1.33
C ILE A 72 12.59 -8.34 0.12
N LYS A 73 13.66 -8.91 0.66
CA LYS A 73 14.04 -8.65 2.05
C LYS A 73 14.54 -7.21 2.16
N ILE A 74 14.28 -6.59 3.31
CA ILE A 74 14.73 -5.22 3.56
C ILE A 74 16.26 -5.09 3.50
N ASP A 75 16.99 -6.16 3.83
CA ASP A 75 18.46 -6.23 3.73
C ASP A 75 18.94 -6.11 2.28
N ASP A 76 18.20 -6.69 1.32
CA ASP A 76 18.50 -6.59 -0.11
C ASP A 76 18.21 -5.17 -0.64
N LEU A 77 17.34 -4.43 0.06
CA LEU A 77 16.99 -3.04 -0.26
C LEU A 77 17.94 -2.01 0.35
N GLN A 78 18.89 -2.42 1.20
CA GLN A 78 19.76 -1.51 1.97
C GLN A 78 20.44 -0.45 1.10
N TYR A 79 20.92 -0.82 -0.09
CA TYR A 79 21.65 0.08 -0.98
C TYR A 79 20.75 1.07 -1.74
N TYR A 80 19.45 0.79 -1.77
CA TYR A 80 18.45 1.62 -2.45
C TYR A 80 17.68 2.53 -1.50
N LEU A 81 17.79 2.28 -0.19
CA LEU A 81 17.14 3.07 0.84
C LEU A 81 17.94 4.33 1.19
N PRO A 82 17.28 5.45 1.50
CA PRO A 82 17.95 6.67 1.91
C PRO A 82 18.67 6.49 3.25
N TYR A 83 19.74 7.26 3.46
CA TYR A 83 20.48 7.22 4.71
C TYR A 83 19.59 7.59 5.90
N GLY A 84 19.71 6.85 7.01
CA GLY A 84 18.90 7.05 8.20
C GLY A 84 17.49 6.44 8.15
N PHE A 85 17.13 5.72 7.07
CA PHE A 85 15.88 4.96 7.03
C PHE A 85 15.90 3.81 8.05
N GLU A 86 14.91 3.79 8.93
CA GLU A 86 14.71 2.71 9.88
C GLU A 86 14.22 1.45 9.15
N ARG A 87 15.01 0.37 9.22
CA ARG A 87 14.79 -0.85 8.45
C ARG A 87 13.80 -1.82 9.08
N ASP A 88 13.27 -1.50 10.26
CA ASP A 88 12.19 -2.26 10.87
C ASP A 88 10.88 -1.88 10.18
N SER A 89 10.68 -2.43 8.98
CA SER A 89 9.52 -2.09 8.16
C SER A 89 8.34 -2.98 8.56
N GLU A 90 7.30 -2.36 9.11
CA GLU A 90 5.96 -2.96 9.24
C GLU A 90 5.34 -3.32 7.86
N TYR A 91 6.00 -2.91 6.77
CA TYR A 91 5.58 -3.13 5.39
C TYR A 91 6.37 -4.26 4.72
N THR A 92 5.67 -5.04 3.91
CA THR A 92 6.25 -6.13 3.11
C THR A 92 6.22 -5.76 1.64
N SER A 93 7.32 -5.99 0.92
CA SER A 93 7.42 -5.80 -0.54
C SER A 93 7.50 -7.16 -1.23
N LEU A 94 6.54 -7.46 -2.10
CA LEU A 94 6.44 -8.71 -2.83
C LEU A 94 6.46 -8.45 -4.35
N ILE A 95 7.14 -9.32 -5.08
CA ILE A 95 7.12 -9.39 -6.54
C ILE A 95 6.20 -10.54 -6.95
N TYR A 96 5.24 -10.25 -7.82
CA TYR A 96 4.36 -11.24 -8.44
C TYR A 96 4.58 -11.25 -9.95
N CYS A 97 4.58 -12.43 -10.58
CA CYS A 97 4.69 -12.58 -12.03
C CYS A 97 3.46 -13.34 -12.52
N LEU A 98 2.56 -12.60 -13.16
CA LEU A 98 1.20 -13.05 -13.49
C LEU A 98 1.04 -13.26 -14.98
N ASP A 99 0.21 -14.22 -15.37
CA ASP A 99 -0.13 -14.46 -16.76
C ASP A 99 -1.08 -13.38 -17.26
N ARG A 100 -0.65 -12.61 -18.26
CA ARG A 100 -1.39 -11.51 -18.88
C ARG A 100 -2.68 -11.97 -19.55
N GLU A 101 -2.71 -13.20 -20.05
CA GLU A 101 -3.85 -13.75 -20.78
C GLU A 101 -4.92 -14.30 -19.81
N SER A 102 -4.58 -14.47 -18.53
CA SER A 102 -5.51 -14.97 -17.52
C SER A 102 -6.58 -13.92 -17.18
N THR A 103 -7.83 -14.38 -17.03
CA THR A 103 -8.94 -13.51 -16.62
C THR A 103 -8.66 -12.91 -15.25
N ASN A 104 -8.80 -11.59 -15.15
CA ASN A 104 -8.56 -10.80 -13.94
C ASN A 104 -7.17 -11.00 -13.31
N LEU A 105 -6.18 -11.46 -14.10
CA LEU A 105 -4.83 -11.80 -13.63
C LEU A 105 -4.88 -12.78 -12.44
N SER A 106 -5.68 -13.83 -12.61
CA SER A 106 -5.98 -14.83 -11.57
C SER A 106 -4.95 -15.95 -11.48
N GLN A 107 -4.00 -16.03 -12.43
CA GLN A 107 -2.99 -17.08 -12.49
C GLN A 107 -1.58 -16.49 -12.52
N ALA A 108 -0.64 -17.18 -11.86
CA ALA A 108 0.79 -16.92 -11.99
C ALA A 108 1.36 -17.71 -13.18
N VAL A 109 2.44 -17.20 -13.75
CA VAL A 109 3.15 -17.89 -14.83
C VAL A 109 3.78 -19.18 -14.26
N PRO A 110 3.61 -20.34 -14.91
CA PRO A 110 4.20 -21.59 -14.45
C PRO A 110 5.73 -21.58 -14.58
N GLY A 111 6.41 -22.41 -13.79
CA GLY A 111 7.86 -22.63 -13.94
C GLY A 111 8.76 -21.63 -13.20
N CYS A 112 8.24 -20.89 -12.22
CA CYS A 112 9.03 -20.04 -11.32
C CYS A 112 9.88 -20.87 -10.35
N SER A 113 10.99 -21.45 -10.83
CA SER A 113 12.02 -22.04 -9.99
C SER A 113 13.05 -20.98 -9.59
N ALA A 114 13.56 -21.04 -8.36
CA ALA A 114 14.63 -20.17 -7.86
C ALA A 114 16.00 -20.37 -8.55
N THR A 115 16.07 -21.28 -9.53
CA THR A 115 17.27 -21.60 -10.30
C THR A 115 16.93 -21.62 -11.79
N GLY A 116 17.62 -20.79 -12.59
CA GLY A 116 17.46 -20.71 -14.05
C GLY A 116 16.92 -19.38 -14.54
N ALA A 117 16.43 -19.31 -15.78
CA ALA A 117 15.79 -18.09 -16.29
C ALA A 117 14.54 -17.77 -15.45
N SER A 118 14.38 -16.51 -15.04
CA SER A 118 13.20 -16.10 -14.28
C SER A 118 11.92 -16.33 -15.10
N CYS A 119 10.89 -16.89 -14.48
CA CYS A 119 9.57 -17.01 -15.10
C CYS A 119 8.96 -15.65 -15.46
N CYS A 120 9.45 -14.57 -14.86
CA CYS A 120 9.06 -13.21 -15.19
C CYS A 120 9.54 -12.76 -16.58
N ASN A 121 10.45 -13.51 -17.20
CA ASN A 121 11.04 -13.22 -18.51
C ASN A 121 10.16 -13.65 -19.70
N ASP A 122 9.07 -14.40 -19.46
CA ASP A 122 8.15 -14.80 -20.54
C ASP A 122 7.38 -13.57 -21.05
N PRO A 123 7.29 -13.32 -22.37
CA PRO A 123 6.56 -12.18 -22.94
C PRO A 123 5.07 -12.13 -22.59
N LYS A 124 4.48 -13.24 -22.13
CA LYS A 124 3.10 -13.29 -21.63
C LYS A 124 2.96 -12.84 -20.17
N THR A 125 4.06 -12.45 -19.53
CA THR A 125 4.05 -12.07 -18.12
C THR A 125 3.73 -10.60 -17.93
N VAL A 126 3.02 -10.28 -16.85
CA VAL A 126 3.03 -8.94 -16.25
C VAL A 126 3.55 -9.08 -14.82
N ALA A 127 4.66 -8.39 -14.53
CA ALA A 127 5.22 -8.38 -13.19
C ALA A 127 4.60 -7.25 -12.36
N TYR A 128 4.22 -7.54 -11.12
CA TYR A 128 3.69 -6.57 -10.17
C TYR A 128 4.61 -6.50 -8.96
N LEU A 129 5.10 -5.30 -8.66
CA LEU A 129 5.66 -4.97 -7.36
C LEU A 129 4.54 -4.48 -6.47
N VAL A 130 4.34 -5.14 -5.34
CA VAL A 130 3.33 -4.73 -4.36
C VAL A 130 4.02 -4.52 -3.02
N THR A 131 3.91 -3.32 -2.47
CA THR A 131 4.32 -3.04 -1.09
C THR A 131 3.10 -2.73 -0.27
N PHE A 132 2.91 -3.41 0.85
CA PHE A 132 1.71 -3.26 1.67
C PHE A 132 1.99 -3.46 3.15
N GLY A 133 1.07 -2.98 3.96
CA GLY A 133 1.07 -3.22 5.39
C GLY A 133 -0.13 -2.56 6.04
N CYS A 134 -0.30 -2.82 7.33
CA CYS A 134 -1.49 -2.39 8.04
C CYS A 134 -1.56 -0.88 8.21
N VAL A 135 -2.77 -0.32 8.07
CA VAL A 135 -2.99 1.06 8.48
C VAL A 135 -2.82 1.13 10.01
N PRO A 136 -1.87 1.94 10.54
CA PRO A 136 -1.62 2.00 11.97
C PRO A 136 -2.86 2.45 12.75
N SER A 137 -3.05 1.91 13.95
CA SER A 137 -4.25 2.11 14.77
C SER A 137 -4.64 3.58 14.96
N ARG A 138 -3.63 4.45 15.13
CA ARG A 138 -3.78 5.89 15.30
C ARG A 138 -4.43 6.60 14.11
N TRP A 139 -4.22 6.10 12.89
CA TRP A 139 -4.69 6.72 11.65
C TRP A 139 -5.94 6.04 11.09
N ARG A 140 -6.61 5.22 11.92
CA ARG A 140 -7.87 4.57 11.58
C ARG A 140 -9.03 5.33 12.20
N ASN A 141 -10.08 5.50 11.43
CA ASN A 141 -11.37 5.92 11.95
C ASN A 141 -11.91 4.83 12.89
N ILE A 142 -12.26 5.21 14.11
CA ILE A 142 -12.70 4.30 15.17
C ILE A 142 -13.98 3.54 14.80
N PHE A 143 -14.89 4.17 14.03
CA PHE A 143 -16.19 3.59 13.69
C PHE A 143 -16.12 2.70 12.44
N THR A 144 -15.36 3.12 11.43
CA THR A 144 -15.35 2.44 10.13
C THR A 144 -14.10 1.59 9.91
N GLY A 145 -13.04 1.74 10.72
CA GLY A 145 -11.73 1.12 10.52
C GLY A 145 -10.91 1.71 9.37
N LYS A 146 -11.55 2.40 8.42
CA LYS A 146 -10.93 3.09 7.27
C LYS A 146 -9.87 4.10 7.69
N PRO A 147 -8.89 4.41 6.82
CA PRO A 147 -8.01 5.56 6.99
C PRO A 147 -8.79 6.83 7.35
N ASP A 148 -8.26 7.57 8.32
CA ASP A 148 -8.82 8.87 8.68
C ASP A 148 -8.48 9.95 7.64
N ASN A 149 -9.12 11.11 7.75
CA ASN A 149 -8.95 12.20 6.79
C ASN A 149 -7.52 12.77 6.78
N ASP A 150 -6.78 12.64 7.90
CA ASP A 150 -5.39 13.12 7.97
C ASP A 150 -4.46 12.23 7.17
N LEU A 151 -4.61 10.90 7.30
CA LEU A 151 -3.83 9.97 6.49
C LEU A 151 -4.15 10.15 5.02
N LEU A 152 -5.44 10.30 4.65
CA LEU A 152 -5.81 10.51 3.25
C LEU A 152 -5.21 11.80 2.66
N LYS A 153 -5.16 12.89 3.44
CA LYS A 153 -4.47 14.14 3.03
C LYS A 153 -2.96 13.97 2.93
N ALA A 154 -2.36 13.24 3.87
CA ALA A 154 -0.93 12.94 3.85
C ALA A 154 -0.56 12.09 2.62
N MET A 155 -1.38 11.11 2.25
CA MET A 155 -1.21 10.29 1.05
C MET A 155 -1.15 11.14 -0.21
N GLU A 156 -2.08 12.08 -0.36
CA GLU A 156 -2.12 13.02 -1.48
C GLU A 156 -0.88 13.93 -1.54
N ARG A 157 -0.41 14.43 -0.40
CA ARG A 157 0.77 15.32 -0.37
C ARG A 157 2.06 14.59 -0.71
N VAL A 158 2.22 13.35 -0.26
CA VAL A 158 3.48 12.59 -0.44
C VAL A 158 3.55 11.93 -1.82
N VAL A 159 2.44 11.37 -2.31
CA VAL A 159 2.41 10.59 -3.56
C VAL A 159 1.76 11.34 -4.72
N GLY A 160 0.92 12.34 -4.43
CA GLY A 160 0.08 13.02 -5.41
C GLY A 160 -1.25 12.30 -5.62
N ALA A 161 -1.94 12.67 -6.69
CA ALA A 161 -3.23 12.10 -7.11
C ALA A 161 -3.10 10.75 -7.87
N GLY A 162 -2.00 10.02 -7.68
CA GLY A 162 -1.79 8.74 -8.36
C GLY A 162 -2.75 7.65 -7.86
N SER A 163 -3.22 6.80 -8.77
CA SER A 163 -4.14 5.69 -8.46
C SER A 163 -3.46 4.43 -7.93
N ASP A 164 -2.14 4.36 -8.07
CA ASP A 164 -1.31 3.19 -7.76
C ASP A 164 -1.00 3.02 -6.27
N PHE A 165 -1.30 4.05 -5.48
CA PHE A 165 -1.11 4.09 -4.04
C PHE A 165 -2.42 4.42 -3.33
N GLY A 166 -2.72 3.67 -2.29
CA GLY A 166 -4.00 3.81 -1.60
C GLY A 166 -4.11 2.88 -0.40
N TYR A 167 -5.34 2.64 0.00
CA TYR A 167 -5.67 1.54 0.87
C TYR A 167 -6.49 0.48 0.12
N ALA A 168 -6.31 -0.78 0.49
CA ALA A 168 -7.06 -1.89 -0.10
C ALA A 168 -8.50 -1.90 0.44
N ASP A 169 -9.49 -1.87 -0.45
CA ASP A 169 -10.92 -1.97 -0.14
C ASP A 169 -11.57 -3.02 -1.05
N LYS A 170 -12.78 -3.48 -0.69
CA LYS A 170 -13.56 -4.33 -1.59
C LYS A 170 -13.89 -3.54 -2.86
N SER A 171 -13.70 -4.16 -4.01
CA SER A 171 -13.99 -3.54 -5.31
C SER A 171 -15.49 -3.26 -5.44
N ASP A 172 -15.83 -2.11 -6.01
CA ASP A 172 -17.19 -1.76 -6.43
C ASP A 172 -17.16 -1.49 -7.93
N ALA A 173 -17.87 -2.32 -8.71
CA ALA A 173 -17.88 -2.23 -10.16
C ALA A 173 -18.39 -0.86 -10.67
N SER A 174 -19.21 -0.17 -9.88
CA SER A 174 -19.72 1.16 -10.21
C SER A 174 -18.66 2.27 -10.16
N ARG A 175 -17.49 1.98 -9.59
CA ARG A 175 -16.40 2.94 -9.35
C ARG A 175 -15.14 2.63 -10.16
N TRP A 176 -15.18 1.61 -11.00
CA TRP A 176 -14.09 1.32 -11.92
C TRP A 176 -13.92 2.44 -12.92
N ALA A 177 -12.67 2.79 -13.21
CA ALA A 177 -12.37 3.61 -14.36
C ALA A 177 -12.84 2.90 -15.64
N ALA A 178 -13.27 3.65 -16.66
CA ALA A 178 -13.70 3.06 -17.93
C ALA A 178 -12.61 2.20 -18.60
N THR A 179 -11.34 2.48 -18.29
CA THR A 179 -10.15 1.78 -18.79
C THR A 179 -9.70 0.62 -17.91
N GLU A 180 -10.40 0.30 -16.82
CA GLU A 180 -10.05 -0.78 -15.90
C GLU A 180 -10.29 -2.15 -16.56
N THR A 181 -9.23 -2.94 -16.69
CA THR A 181 -9.26 -4.24 -17.39
C THR A 181 -9.21 -5.44 -16.44
N VAL A 182 -8.68 -5.29 -15.22
CA VAL A 182 -8.44 -6.42 -14.31
C VAL A 182 -9.69 -6.80 -13.53
N LYS A 183 -10.55 -5.85 -13.14
CA LYS A 183 -11.90 -6.09 -12.59
C LYS A 183 -11.98 -7.22 -11.55
N SER A 184 -11.12 -7.18 -10.53
CA SER A 184 -11.01 -8.17 -9.46
C SER A 184 -11.91 -7.85 -8.25
N THR A 185 -11.84 -8.64 -7.17
CA THR A 185 -12.68 -8.47 -5.97
C THR A 185 -12.20 -7.40 -4.98
N MET A 186 -10.99 -6.87 -5.16
CA MET A 186 -10.43 -5.80 -4.33
C MET A 186 -9.73 -4.76 -5.19
N ALA A 187 -9.75 -3.52 -4.73
CA ALA A 187 -9.12 -2.42 -5.43
C ALA A 187 -8.34 -1.52 -4.46
N ILE A 188 -7.36 -0.83 -5.03
CA ILE A 188 -6.67 0.29 -4.40
C ILE A 188 -7.62 1.48 -4.45
N ARG A 189 -7.88 2.03 -3.28
CA ARG A 189 -8.68 3.22 -3.10
C ARG A 189 -7.81 4.34 -2.54
N GLY A 190 -7.65 5.38 -3.34
CA GLY A 190 -7.08 6.65 -2.88
C GLY A 190 -8.16 7.56 -2.26
N ARG A 191 -7.87 8.86 -2.25
CA ARG A 191 -8.86 9.90 -1.91
C ARG A 191 -9.90 10.08 -3.03
N GLU A 192 -9.52 9.83 -4.27
CA GLU A 192 -10.39 9.98 -5.44
C GLU A 192 -11.43 8.85 -5.56
N VAL A 193 -12.38 9.03 -6.48
CA VAL A 193 -13.53 8.13 -6.67
C VAL A 193 -13.15 6.89 -7.51
N THR A 194 -12.08 6.97 -8.30
CA THR A 194 -11.64 5.90 -9.20
C THR A 194 -10.85 4.82 -8.48
N TYR A 195 -11.13 3.58 -8.84
CA TYR A 195 -10.47 2.39 -8.31
C TYR A 195 -9.48 1.81 -9.31
N THR A 196 -8.31 1.39 -8.80
CA THR A 196 -7.37 0.53 -9.52
C THR A 196 -7.47 -0.88 -8.97
N SER A 197 -7.84 -1.85 -9.81
CA SER A 197 -8.08 -3.23 -9.39
C SER A 197 -6.77 -3.92 -8.99
N ILE A 198 -6.79 -4.65 -7.87
CA ILE A 198 -5.66 -5.47 -7.43
C ILE A 198 -5.78 -6.84 -8.10
N PRO A 199 -4.79 -7.36 -8.84
CA PRO A 199 -4.87 -8.67 -9.49
C PRO A 199 -5.42 -9.79 -8.59
N GLN A 200 -6.31 -10.63 -9.13
CA GLN A 200 -7.00 -11.63 -8.33
C GLN A 200 -6.03 -12.62 -7.67
N TYR A 201 -4.94 -12.96 -8.36
CA TYR A 201 -3.91 -13.84 -7.81
C TYR A 201 -3.27 -13.29 -6.53
N ILE A 202 -3.01 -11.98 -6.47
CA ILE A 202 -2.41 -11.30 -5.29
C ILE A 202 -3.36 -11.37 -4.09
N ILE A 203 -4.67 -11.26 -4.35
CA ILE A 203 -5.72 -11.32 -3.34
C ILE A 203 -5.88 -12.72 -2.76
N SER A 204 -5.93 -13.76 -3.61
CA SER A 204 -6.30 -15.11 -3.19
C SER A 204 -5.14 -16.01 -2.81
N ASN A 205 -3.93 -15.78 -3.33
CA ASN A 205 -2.82 -16.70 -3.20
C ASN A 205 -1.69 -16.14 -2.33
N SER A 206 -0.89 -17.06 -1.79
CA SER A 206 0.38 -16.76 -1.14
C SER A 206 1.53 -17.29 -1.98
N LEU A 207 2.56 -16.47 -2.17
CA LEU A 207 3.82 -16.92 -2.77
C LEU A 207 4.54 -17.88 -1.81
N ASP A 208 5.26 -18.84 -2.39
CA ASP A 208 6.05 -19.80 -1.62
C ASP A 208 7.14 -19.08 -0.81
N GLY A 209 7.35 -19.52 0.44
CA GLY A 209 8.32 -18.93 1.36
C GLY A 209 7.90 -17.62 2.06
N VAL A 210 6.80 -16.98 1.64
CA VAL A 210 6.31 -15.72 2.24
C VAL A 210 5.41 -15.96 3.46
N GLY A 211 4.68 -17.07 3.48
CA GLY A 211 3.87 -17.51 4.62
C GLY A 211 2.89 -16.43 5.13
N ASN A 212 3.06 -16.03 6.40
CA ASN A 212 2.18 -15.08 7.09
C ASN A 212 2.30 -13.64 6.59
N LYS A 213 3.32 -13.31 5.80
CA LYS A 213 3.52 -11.97 5.22
C LYS A 213 2.81 -11.78 3.89
N SER A 214 2.07 -12.79 3.40
CA SER A 214 1.34 -12.69 2.13
C SER A 214 0.21 -11.67 2.20
N PHE A 215 -0.11 -11.03 1.07
CA PHE A 215 -1.15 -10.00 1.00
C PHE A 215 -2.50 -10.50 1.54
N ASN A 216 -2.91 -11.71 1.15
CA ASN A 216 -4.10 -12.36 1.66
C ASN A 216 -4.14 -12.42 3.20
N LYS A 217 -3.02 -12.82 3.82
CA LYS A 217 -2.95 -12.99 5.27
C LYS A 217 -2.89 -11.67 6.02
N VAL A 218 -2.21 -10.66 5.47
CA VAL A 218 -2.05 -9.35 6.13
C VAL A 218 -3.25 -8.44 5.91
N CYS A 219 -3.82 -8.44 4.70
CA CYS A 219 -4.75 -7.40 4.24
C CYS A 219 -6.17 -7.88 3.93
N VAL A 220 -6.38 -9.19 3.80
CA VAL A 220 -7.71 -9.75 3.51
C VAL A 220 -8.29 -10.46 4.72
N ASN A 221 -7.51 -11.34 5.34
CA ASN A 221 -7.97 -12.24 6.39
C ASN A 221 -7.57 -11.82 7.81
N ASN A 222 -6.94 -10.65 7.98
CA ASN A 222 -6.47 -10.17 9.28
C ASN A 222 -7.49 -9.27 9.98
N LYS A 223 -8.11 -9.78 11.05
CA LYS A 223 -9.06 -8.99 11.85
C LYS A 223 -8.42 -7.79 12.57
N ASN A 224 -7.14 -7.87 12.89
CA ASN A 224 -6.42 -6.78 13.57
C ASN A 224 -6.05 -5.63 12.59
N CYS A 225 -6.21 -5.90 11.29
CA CYS A 225 -5.83 -5.04 10.19
C CYS A 225 -6.99 -4.95 9.18
N PRO A 226 -8.06 -4.22 9.52
CA PRO A 226 -9.25 -4.15 8.68
C PRO A 226 -8.99 -3.46 7.34
N TYR A 227 -7.95 -2.62 7.28
CA TYR A 227 -7.51 -1.94 6.07
C TYR A 227 -5.98 -1.92 6.02
N CYS A 228 -5.45 -2.13 4.83
CA CYS A 228 -4.02 -2.05 4.54
C CYS A 228 -3.73 -0.87 3.61
N LEU A 229 -2.60 -0.20 3.84
CA LEU A 229 -1.97 0.61 2.81
C LEU A 229 -1.34 -0.32 1.77
N ILE A 230 -1.42 0.09 0.51
CA ILE A 230 -0.87 -0.66 -0.62
C ILE A 230 -0.32 0.33 -1.65
N TYR A 231 0.88 0.02 -2.16
CA TYR A 231 1.48 0.64 -3.32
C TYR A 231 1.79 -0.46 -4.34
N MET A 232 1.22 -0.35 -5.53
CA MET A 232 1.40 -1.30 -6.62
C MET A 232 2.04 -0.63 -7.84
N THR A 233 3.05 -1.24 -8.42
CA THR A 233 3.61 -0.84 -9.73
C THR A 233 3.67 -2.05 -10.64
N SER A 234 3.19 -1.95 -11.87
CA SER A 234 3.33 -3.00 -12.89
C SER A 234 4.55 -2.77 -13.78
N TYR A 235 5.14 -3.87 -14.25
CA TYR A 235 6.23 -3.94 -15.22
C TYR A 235 5.80 -4.86 -16.37
N HIS A 236 6.23 -4.49 -17.57
CA HIS A 236 5.97 -5.18 -18.83
C HIS A 236 7.26 -5.74 -19.40
#